data_AF-A0A3N5F2N0-F1
#
_entry.id   AF-A0A3N5F2N0-F1
#
_cell.length_a   1.000
_cell.length_b   1.000
_cell.length_c   1.000
_cell.angle_alpha   90.00
_cell.angle_beta   90.00
_cell.angle_gamma   90.00
#
_symmetry.space_group_name_H-M   'P 1'
#
loop_
_entity.id
_entity.type
_entity.pdbx_description
1 polymer ?
#
loop_
_entity_poly.entity_id
_entity_poly.type
_entity_poly.pdbx_seq_one_letter_code
_entity_poly.pdbx_strand_id
1 'polypeptide(L)'
;MKVGTLLVSAMMLAMTAGKPDAHAGDLGNPARALATMSHAQLENVKKSYLACLESPNEGVVQAAIGIVLQWRLISPQEDLSRLEREINDLAVNGDSPVTRLKASLASLVIDNPSLVNFDPAGCDDCGQLFDAITGAVRQMVVGQRLR
;
A
#
# COMPACT_ATOMS: atom_id res chain seq x y z
N MET A 1 9.83 9.00 -14.25
CA MET A 1 10.41 7.95 -13.39
C MET A 1 9.37 6.86 -13.20
N LYS A 2 9.40 5.78 -14.02
CA LYS A 2 8.34 4.75 -14.08
C LYS A 2 8.81 3.33 -13.69
N VAL A 3 10.12 3.14 -13.47
CA VAL A 3 10.74 1.81 -13.34
C VAL A 3 10.99 1.42 -11.87
N GLY A 4 11.13 2.37 -10.96
CA GLY A 4 11.56 2.10 -9.59
C GLY A 4 10.56 1.30 -8.74
N THR A 5 9.28 1.67 -8.77
CA THR A 5 8.26 1.14 -7.83
C THR A 5 7.81 -0.28 -8.16
N LEU A 6 7.66 -0.60 -9.45
CA LEU A 6 7.37 -1.94 -9.95
C LEU A 6 8.54 -2.89 -9.69
N LEU A 7 9.78 -2.42 -9.82
CA LEU A 7 10.98 -3.23 -9.59
C LEU A 7 11.14 -3.61 -8.12
N VAL A 8 10.87 -2.68 -7.18
CA VAL A 8 10.96 -2.96 -5.74
C VAL A 8 9.89 -3.97 -5.30
N SER A 9 8.66 -3.83 -5.81
CA SER A 9 7.56 -4.74 -5.51
C SER A 9 7.79 -6.14 -6.10
N ALA A 10 8.25 -6.22 -7.35
CA ALA A 10 8.59 -7.48 -8.00
C ALA A 10 9.84 -8.15 -7.40
N MET A 11 10.86 -7.38 -7.01
CA MET A 11 12.04 -7.93 -6.32
C MET A 11 11.68 -8.50 -4.95
N MET A 12 10.81 -7.85 -4.18
CA MET A 12 10.37 -8.34 -2.87
C MET A 12 9.50 -9.61 -2.98
N LEU A 13 8.63 -9.68 -3.98
CA LEU A 13 7.86 -10.89 -4.27
C LEU A 13 8.78 -12.05 -4.70
N ALA A 14 9.78 -11.76 -5.54
CA ALA A 14 10.78 -12.74 -5.99
C ALA A 14 11.72 -13.21 -4.86
N MET A 15 11.96 -12.38 -3.84
CA MET A 15 12.77 -12.74 -2.67
C MET A 15 12.01 -13.56 -1.62
N THR A 16 10.67 -13.49 -1.60
CA THR A 16 9.83 -14.23 -0.64
C THR A 16 9.30 -15.55 -1.20
N ALA A 17 9.11 -15.64 -2.53
CA ALA A 17 8.80 -16.88 -3.23
C ALA A 17 10.08 -17.63 -3.61
N GLY A 18 10.57 -18.52 -2.73
CA GLY A 18 11.65 -19.44 -3.10
C GLY A 18 11.35 -20.15 -4.42
N LYS A 19 12.19 -19.90 -5.43
CA LYS A 19 12.09 -20.29 -6.86
C LYS A 19 10.89 -19.69 -7.63
N PRO A 20 11.14 -18.98 -8.76
CA PRO A 20 10.09 -18.42 -9.58
C PRO A 20 9.56 -19.48 -10.55
N ASP A 21 8.44 -20.12 -10.20
CA ASP A 21 7.55 -20.75 -11.19
C ASP A 21 6.39 -19.81 -11.59
N ALA A 22 6.53 -18.50 -11.30
CA ALA A 22 5.59 -17.49 -11.76
C ALA A 22 6.03 -16.99 -13.15
N HIS A 23 5.21 -17.30 -14.16
CA HIS A 23 5.32 -16.74 -15.50
C HIS A 23 5.52 -15.22 -15.44
N ALA A 24 6.71 -14.77 -15.86
CA ALA A 24 7.14 -13.37 -15.89
C ALA A 24 6.35 -12.46 -16.86
N GLY A 25 5.18 -12.89 -17.34
CA GLY A 25 4.34 -12.16 -18.30
C GLY A 25 3.10 -11.49 -17.70
N ASP A 26 2.77 -11.77 -16.43
CA ASP A 26 1.60 -11.23 -15.75
C ASP A 26 1.98 -10.81 -14.32
N LEU A 27 2.81 -9.77 -14.20
CA LEU A 27 3.05 -9.07 -12.93
C LEU A 27 1.83 -8.19 -12.59
N GLY A 28 0.64 -8.78 -12.65
CA GLY A 28 -0.61 -8.17 -12.24
C GLY A 28 -0.47 -7.58 -10.85
N ASN A 29 -1.22 -6.50 -10.60
CA ASN A 29 -1.21 -5.71 -9.37
C ASN A 29 -0.75 -6.53 -8.14
N PRO A 30 0.35 -6.14 -7.46
CA PRO A 30 0.95 -6.94 -6.39
C PRO A 30 -0.04 -7.30 -5.29
N ALA A 31 -1.05 -6.45 -5.05
CA ALA A 31 -2.08 -6.72 -4.06
C ALA A 31 -3.00 -7.90 -4.44
N ARG A 32 -3.19 -8.20 -5.74
CA ARG A 32 -3.91 -9.40 -6.20
C ARG A 32 -3.10 -10.67 -5.96
N ALA A 33 -1.78 -10.62 -6.12
CA ALA A 33 -0.92 -11.75 -5.80
C ALA A 33 -0.96 -12.08 -4.30
N LEU A 34 -1.07 -11.06 -3.44
CA LEU A 34 -1.20 -11.25 -1.99
C LEU A 34 -2.48 -12.00 -1.60
N ALA A 35 -3.58 -11.78 -2.32
CA ALA A 35 -4.86 -12.44 -2.05
C ALA A 35 -4.83 -13.97 -2.28
N THR A 36 -3.86 -14.49 -3.02
CA THR A 36 -3.74 -15.92 -3.35
C THR A 36 -2.66 -16.67 -2.56
N MET A 37 -1.96 -16.00 -1.66
CA MET A 37 -0.83 -16.59 -0.92
C MET A 37 -1.27 -17.42 0.29
N SER A 38 -0.45 -18.40 0.66
CA SER A 38 -0.59 -19.10 1.93
C SER A 38 -0.25 -18.20 3.13
N HIS A 39 -0.75 -18.55 4.31
CA HIS A 39 -0.50 -17.81 5.54
C HIS A 39 1.00 -17.62 5.83
N ALA A 40 1.82 -18.66 5.65
CA ALA A 40 3.27 -18.57 5.87
C ALA A 40 3.97 -17.61 4.88
N GLN A 41 3.51 -17.54 3.64
CA GLN A 41 4.00 -16.58 2.66
C GLN A 41 3.59 -15.16 3.03
N LEU A 42 2.34 -14.97 3.46
CA LEU A 42 1.84 -13.66 3.90
C LEU A 42 2.65 -13.14 5.09
N GLU A 43 2.98 -13.97 6.08
CA GLU A 43 3.81 -13.56 7.22
C GLU A 43 5.23 -13.12 6.79
N ASN A 44 5.84 -13.81 5.82
CA ASN A 44 7.13 -13.37 5.27
C ASN A 44 7.01 -12.04 4.54
N VAL A 45 5.94 -11.86 3.77
CA VAL A 45 5.69 -10.60 3.06
C VAL A 45 5.44 -9.44 4.02
N LYS A 46 4.71 -9.66 5.13
CA LYS A 46 4.54 -8.63 6.18
C LYS A 46 5.88 -8.19 6.75
N LYS A 47 6.80 -9.13 7.04
CA LYS A 47 8.16 -8.82 7.51
C LYS A 47 8.94 -7.99 6.49
N SER A 48 8.85 -8.33 5.20
CA SER A 48 9.47 -7.56 4.13
C SER A 48 8.94 -6.13 4.08
N TYR A 49 7.62 -5.94 4.16
CA TYR A 49 7.03 -4.59 4.17
C TYR A 49 7.37 -3.79 5.42
N LEU A 50 7.48 -4.41 6.59
CA LEU A 50 7.98 -3.74 7.80
C LEU A 50 9.39 -3.19 7.58
N ALA A 51 10.29 -4.00 7.02
CA ALA A 51 11.65 -3.54 6.70
C ALA A 51 11.64 -2.41 5.65
N CYS A 52 10.69 -2.40 4.72
CA CYS A 52 10.54 -1.31 3.75
C CYS A 52 10.09 0.00 4.40
N LEU A 53 9.22 -0.06 5.41
CA LEU A 53 8.74 1.13 6.14
C LEU A 53 9.86 1.77 6.96
N GLU A 54 10.83 0.98 7.42
CA GLU A 54 12.04 1.43 8.13
C GLU A 54 13.17 1.88 7.17
N SER A 55 12.95 1.88 5.86
CA SER A 55 13.99 2.19 4.87
C SER A 55 14.38 3.68 4.92
N PRO A 56 15.68 4.02 4.80
CA PRO A 56 16.10 5.42 4.63
C PRO A 56 15.71 6.00 3.27
N ASN A 57 15.23 5.17 2.33
CA ASN A 57 14.77 5.62 1.02
C ASN A 57 13.27 5.93 1.06
N GLU A 58 12.92 7.22 1.03
CA GLU A 58 11.53 7.67 1.05
C GLU A 58 10.66 7.04 -0.06
N GLY A 59 11.24 6.82 -1.25
CA GLY A 59 10.51 6.19 -2.35
C GLY A 59 10.08 4.75 -2.03
N VAL A 60 10.91 4.01 -1.27
CA VAL A 60 10.60 2.66 -0.80
C VAL A 60 9.53 2.70 0.28
N VAL A 61 9.65 3.60 1.25
CA VAL A 61 8.65 3.78 2.32
C VAL A 61 7.29 4.12 1.71
N GLN A 62 7.23 5.11 0.82
CA GLN A 62 5.98 5.54 0.17
C GLN A 62 5.34 4.44 -0.68
N ALA A 63 6.16 3.60 -1.33
CA ALA A 63 5.67 2.45 -2.08
C ALA A 63 5.08 1.39 -1.14
N ALA A 64 5.76 1.10 -0.03
CA ALA A 64 5.29 0.15 0.97
C ALA A 64 3.95 0.59 1.58
N ILE A 65 3.80 1.87 1.96
CA ILE A 65 2.52 2.41 2.44
C ILE A 65 1.41 2.15 1.41
N GLY A 66 1.65 2.45 0.13
CA GLY A 66 0.66 2.26 -0.93
C GLY A 66 0.24 0.80 -1.11
N ILE A 67 1.18 -0.14 -1.06
CA ILE A 67 0.88 -1.56 -1.24
C ILE A 67 0.17 -2.14 -0.02
N VAL A 68 0.58 -1.78 1.20
CA VAL A 68 -0.13 -2.19 2.42
C VAL A 68 -1.57 -1.68 2.41
N LEU A 69 -1.78 -0.44 1.97
CA LEU A 69 -3.12 0.12 1.83
C LEU A 69 -3.97 -0.63 0.79
N GLN A 70 -3.42 -0.93 -0.39
CA GLN A 70 -4.10 -1.77 -1.37
C GLN A 70 -4.43 -3.16 -0.81
N TRP A 71 -3.49 -3.77 -0.08
CA TRP A 71 -3.71 -5.06 0.56
C TRP A 71 -4.86 -5.00 1.56
N ARG A 72 -4.92 -3.96 2.41
CA ARG A 72 -6.04 -3.77 3.34
C ARG A 72 -7.37 -3.63 2.60
N LEU A 73 -7.42 -2.88 1.50
CA LEU A 73 -8.65 -2.65 0.74
C LEU A 73 -9.14 -3.92 0.03
N ILE A 74 -8.23 -4.77 -0.47
CA ILE A 74 -8.57 -6.03 -1.14
C ILE A 74 -8.91 -7.14 -0.13
N SER A 75 -8.19 -7.20 0.99
CA SER A 75 -8.31 -8.24 2.01
C SER A 75 -8.58 -7.62 3.40
N PRO A 76 -9.78 -7.08 3.64
CA PRO A 76 -10.09 -6.34 4.87
C PRO A 76 -10.03 -7.20 6.13
N GLN A 77 -10.13 -8.52 6.01
CA GLN A 77 -10.08 -9.47 7.13
C GLN A 77 -8.65 -9.89 7.53
N GLU A 78 -7.64 -9.56 6.72
CA GLU A 78 -6.25 -9.96 7.00
C GLU A 78 -5.71 -9.19 8.22
N ASP A 79 -4.93 -9.85 9.09
CA ASP A 79 -4.31 -9.14 10.20
C ASP A 79 -3.07 -8.36 9.73
N LEU A 80 -3.22 -7.04 9.59
CA LEU A 80 -2.13 -6.10 9.28
C LEU A 80 -1.83 -5.16 10.47
N SER A 81 -2.28 -5.48 11.68
CA SER A 81 -2.27 -4.56 12.84
C SER A 81 -0.89 -3.98 13.17
N ARG A 82 0.18 -4.73 12.88
CA ARG A 82 1.55 -4.21 13.05
C ARG A 82 1.92 -3.21 11.96
N LEU A 83 1.68 -3.53 10.70
CA LEU A 83 1.94 -2.63 9.58
C LEU A 83 1.15 -1.32 9.71
N GLU A 84 -0.11 -1.41 10.15
CA GLU A 84 -0.97 -0.25 10.37
C GLU A 84 -0.43 0.67 11.48
N ARG A 85 0.10 0.09 12.56
CA ARG A 85 0.77 0.88 13.60
C ARG A 85 1.99 1.61 13.05
N GLU A 86 2.82 0.96 12.25
CA GLU A 86 3.98 1.62 11.64
C GLU A 86 3.54 2.73 10.67
N ILE A 87 2.48 2.51 9.90
CA ILE A 87 1.92 3.56 9.02
C ILE A 87 1.39 4.74 9.86
N ASN A 88 0.68 4.47 10.96
CA ASN A 88 0.20 5.51 11.86
C ASN A 88 1.36 6.28 12.52
N ASP A 89 2.45 5.61 12.87
CA ASP A 89 3.64 6.28 13.38
C ASP A 89 4.27 7.18 12.30
N LEU A 90 4.41 6.69 11.07
CA LEU A 90 4.91 7.46 9.93
C LEU A 90 4.04 8.68 9.61
N ALA A 91 2.74 8.66 9.91
CA ALA A 91 1.86 9.82 9.74
C ALA A 91 2.27 10.99 10.65
N VAL A 92 2.79 10.68 11.85
CA VAL A 92 3.23 11.67 12.85
C VAL A 92 4.72 11.98 12.72
N ASN A 93 5.54 10.92 12.63
CA ASN A 93 6.98 10.96 12.81
C ASN A 93 7.78 10.76 11.51
N GLY A 94 7.13 10.49 10.38
CA GLY A 94 7.83 10.26 9.12
C GLY A 94 8.74 11.44 8.73
N ASP A 95 9.93 11.16 8.21
CA ASP A 95 10.96 12.18 7.99
C ASP A 95 10.53 13.30 7.04
N SER A 96 9.79 12.95 5.98
CA SER A 96 9.38 13.90 4.95
C SER A 96 7.90 14.26 5.02
N PRO A 97 7.53 15.52 4.69
CA PRO A 97 6.13 15.94 4.62
C PRO A 97 5.29 15.06 3.68
N VAL A 98 5.89 14.56 2.60
CA VAL A 98 5.20 13.70 1.62
C VAL A 98 4.89 12.33 2.22
N THR A 99 5.84 11.74 2.94
CA THR A 99 5.63 10.47 3.65
C THR A 99 4.56 10.62 4.72
N ARG A 100 4.63 11.68 5.56
CA ARG A 100 3.60 11.95 6.59
C ARG A 100 2.21 12.13 5.99
N LEU A 101 2.09 12.84 4.87
CA LEU A 101 0.82 13.04 4.18
C LEU A 101 0.25 11.72 3.64
N LYS A 102 1.07 10.92 2.93
CA LYS A 102 0.64 9.62 2.39
C LYS A 102 0.26 8.64 3.49
N ALA A 103 1.03 8.59 4.57
CA ALA A 103 0.72 7.80 5.75
C ALA A 103 -0.61 8.25 6.40
N SER A 104 -0.81 9.55 6.60
CA SER A 104 -2.08 10.12 7.10
C SER A 104 -3.28 9.72 6.24
N LEU A 105 -3.15 9.80 4.91
CA LEU A 105 -4.20 9.38 3.97
C LEU A 105 -4.46 7.88 4.06
N ALA A 106 -3.41 7.07 4.16
CA ALA A 106 -3.53 5.62 4.31
C ALA A 106 -4.25 5.26 5.61
N SER A 107 -3.85 5.84 6.75
CA SER A 107 -4.51 5.67 8.05
C SER A 107 -5.99 6.01 7.99
N LEU A 108 -6.33 7.15 7.38
CA LEU A 108 -7.73 7.58 7.24
C LEU A 108 -8.58 6.56 6.47
N VAL A 109 -8.04 6.00 5.39
CA VAL A 109 -8.72 5.00 4.56
C VAL A 109 -8.76 3.63 5.24
N ILE A 110 -7.72 3.24 5.97
CA ILE A 110 -7.70 2.01 6.78
C ILE A 110 -8.82 2.05 7.82
N ASP A 111 -8.95 3.17 8.55
CA ASP A 111 -9.98 3.34 9.57
C ASP A 111 -11.40 3.47 8.97
N ASN A 112 -11.49 3.95 7.73
CA ASN A 112 -12.75 4.24 7.06
C ASN A 112 -12.72 3.79 5.58
N PRO A 113 -12.73 2.48 5.30
CA PRO A 113 -12.58 1.97 3.93
C PRO A 113 -13.73 2.39 2.99
N SER A 114 -14.89 2.74 3.54
CA SER A 114 -16.04 3.27 2.78
C SER A 114 -15.81 4.67 2.20
N LEU A 115 -14.72 5.37 2.59
CA LEU A 115 -14.34 6.66 2.01
C LEU A 115 -13.91 6.53 0.54
N VAL A 116 -13.49 5.34 0.13
CA VAL A 116 -13.02 5.08 -1.23
C VAL A 116 -14.01 4.13 -1.93
N ASN A 117 -14.45 4.53 -3.12
CA ASN A 117 -15.34 3.72 -3.96
C ASN A 117 -14.71 3.56 -5.36
N PHE A 118 -13.47 3.08 -5.37
CA PHE A 118 -12.75 2.72 -6.59
C PHE A 118 -12.13 1.33 -6.39
N ASP A 119 -11.82 0.66 -7.50
CA ASP A 119 -11.11 -0.61 -7.45
C ASP A 119 -9.61 -0.37 -7.19
N PRO A 120 -9.07 -0.67 -6.00
CA PRO A 120 -7.65 -0.49 -5.70
C PRO A 120 -6.75 -1.37 -6.57
N ALA A 121 -7.29 -2.44 -7.16
CA ALA A 121 -6.57 -3.30 -8.08
C ALA A 121 -6.31 -2.62 -9.45
N GLY A 122 -7.09 -1.57 -9.78
CA GLY A 122 -6.96 -0.81 -11.02
C GLY A 122 -5.91 0.31 -10.99
N CYS A 123 -5.24 0.54 -9.86
CA CYS A 123 -4.16 1.53 -9.77
C CYS A 123 -2.81 0.88 -10.12
N ASP A 124 -2.19 1.33 -11.22
CA ASP A 124 -0.91 0.76 -11.70
C ASP A 124 0.28 1.14 -10.82
N ASP A 125 0.19 2.25 -10.09
CA ASP A 125 1.24 2.73 -9.21
C ASP A 125 0.70 3.46 -7.97
N CYS A 126 1.57 3.65 -6.98
CA CYS A 126 1.20 4.30 -5.72
C CYS A 126 0.78 5.76 -5.90
N GLY A 127 1.28 6.46 -6.92
CA GLY A 127 0.86 7.83 -7.22
C GLY A 127 -0.61 7.87 -7.60
N GLN A 128 -1.03 7.03 -8.55
CA GLN A 128 -2.44 6.93 -8.97
C GLN A 128 -3.36 6.57 -7.80
N LEU A 129 -2.92 5.65 -6.92
CA LEU A 129 -3.67 5.30 -5.72
C LEU A 129 -3.89 6.51 -4.81
N PHE A 130 -2.82 7.25 -4.48
CA PHE A 130 -2.93 8.41 -3.59
C PHE A 130 -3.67 9.58 -4.23
N ASP A 131 -3.60 9.74 -5.55
CA ASP A 131 -4.39 10.73 -6.29
C ASP A 131 -5.89 10.40 -6.21
N ALA A 132 -6.25 9.12 -6.39
CA ALA A 132 -7.64 8.66 -6.26
C ALA A 132 -8.18 8.87 -4.84
N ILE A 133 -7.39 8.53 -3.81
CA ILE A 133 -7.76 8.76 -2.41
C ILE A 133 -7.92 10.24 -2.11
N THR A 134 -6.96 11.07 -2.53
CA THR A 134 -7.02 12.52 -2.32
C THR A 134 -8.25 13.12 -2.98
N GLY A 135 -8.59 12.65 -4.19
CA GLY A 135 -9.82 13.02 -4.89
C GLY A 135 -11.08 12.67 -4.09
N ALA A 136 -11.17 11.44 -3.57
CA ALA A 136 -12.30 10.98 -2.76
C ALA A 136 -12.46 11.78 -1.46
N VAL A 137 -11.35 11.98 -0.73
CA VAL A 137 -11.34 12.79 0.52
C VAL A 137 -11.77 14.23 0.23
N ARG A 138 -11.28 14.83 -0.86
CA ARG A 138 -11.66 16.19 -1.26
C ARG A 138 -13.16 16.30 -1.56
N GLN A 139 -13.73 15.33 -2.28
CA GLN A 139 -15.16 15.31 -2.58
C GLN A 139 -16.02 15.21 -1.31
N MET A 140 -15.59 14.42 -0.33
CA MET A 140 -16.26 14.33 0.96
C MET A 140 -16.27 15.67 1.71
N VAL A 141 -15.10 16.32 1.84
CA VAL A 141 -14.96 17.59 2.57
C VAL A 141 -15.79 18.70 1.91
N VAL A 142 -15.83 18.75 0.59
CA VAL A 142 -16.64 19.72 -0.16
C VAL A 142 -18.13 19.40 -0.07
N GLY A 143 -18.51 18.13 -0.18
CA GLY A 143 -19.90 17.68 -0.10
C GLY A 143 -20.54 17.91 1.28
N GLN A 144 -19.75 17.86 2.36
CA GLN A 144 -20.22 18.19 3.71
C GLN A 144 -20.45 19.68 3.95
N ARG A 145 -19.87 20.59 3.14
CA ARG A 145 -20.11 22.04 3.25
C ARG A 145 -21.37 22.52 2.52
N LEU A 146 -21.99 21.67 1.71
CA LEU A 146 -23.18 22.00 0.91
C LEU A 146 -24.48 21.42 1.50
N ARG A 147 -24.42 20.87 2.72
CA ARG A 147 -25.57 20.45 3.52
C ARG A 147 -25.61 21.28 4.79
#